data_AF-A0A9D4Y774-F1
#
_entry.id   AF-A0A9D4Y774-F1
#
_cell.length_a   1.000
_cell.length_b   1.000
_cell.length_c   1.000
_cell.angle_alpha   90.00
_cell.angle_beta   90.00
_cell.angle_gamma   90.00
#
_symmetry.space_group_name_H-M   'P 1'
#
loop_
_entity.id
_entity.type
_entity.pdbx_description
1 polymer ?
#
loop_
_entity_poly.entity_id
_entity_poly.type
_entity_poly.pdbx_seq_one_letter_code
_entity_poly.pdbx_strand_id
1 'polypeptide(L)'
;MKKGRDLFFLTTCRTLHKTPNSSNSNILSNSITAATFHETMQTSDHDSSSQRYSFNPTLNWNPQLHNYFTKAYGSDRFSRISSALTRPSRYSCIRVNTLRSNSDAVIEKLSLLVKKSSNADDCEDGDDAVNPLKECLDSDSDSDSGPVFKCRIPGLDYVVFVWGSGPHRVDYGNVAPKEVIVSRKCAEAVLRGAQVYVPGILACSAHVEKGDTIAVSVSVEQKGSDGSWSAGMTRGIVLQGSETDPYYIERNGLYIGQGTAMLSRAGMFRVTQGLGVDMKDRVYELHSFYNVLEGEIFLQNLPSIIAAHALDPQMGERILDMCAAPGGKTTAIAILMKDKGEVIATDRSHNKVLDIHKLAAELGLSCIKAFKLDALKSVSRRNDNDTFIDACHNNATNDVKNQVPSNLQVERISPLVTQSFKTETLEENGR
;
A
#
# COMPACT_ATOMS: atom_id res chain seq x y z
N MET A 1 -31.83 -28.11 -3.58
CA MET A 1 -30.99 -27.51 -2.52
C MET A 1 -29.57 -28.03 -2.68
N LYS A 2 -28.63 -27.23 -3.21
CA LYS A 2 -27.21 -27.59 -3.20
C LYS A 2 -26.74 -27.51 -1.74
N LYS A 3 -26.17 -28.60 -1.20
CA LYS A 3 -25.53 -28.59 0.14
C LYS A 3 -24.52 -27.44 0.19
N GLY A 4 -24.54 -26.65 1.27
CA GLY A 4 -23.66 -25.50 1.45
C GLY A 4 -22.20 -25.90 1.21
N ARG A 5 -21.53 -25.18 0.30
CA ARG A 5 -20.10 -25.33 0.09
C ARG A 5 -19.40 -24.50 1.17
N ASP A 6 -18.52 -25.14 1.93
CA ASP A 6 -17.55 -24.44 2.77
C ASP A 6 -16.38 -24.06 1.86
N LEU A 7 -16.13 -22.76 1.72
CA LEU A 7 -15.12 -22.25 0.80
C LEU A 7 -13.99 -21.56 1.57
N PHE A 8 -12.77 -21.99 1.29
CA PHE A 8 -11.57 -21.49 1.95
C PHE A 8 -10.90 -20.45 1.05
N PHE A 9 -10.73 -19.25 1.59
CA PHE A 9 -10.07 -18.15 0.90
C PHE A 9 -8.85 -17.70 1.68
N LEU A 10 -7.67 -17.89 1.08
CA LEU A 10 -6.42 -17.40 1.65
C LEU A 10 -6.07 -16.06 0.98
N THR A 11 -6.39 -14.95 1.65
CA THR A 11 -5.95 -13.64 1.17
C THR A 11 -4.49 -13.39 1.56
N THR A 12 -3.55 -13.68 0.67
CA THR A 12 -2.23 -13.02 0.72
C THR A 12 -2.10 -12.10 -0.48
N CYS A 13 -2.56 -10.86 -0.32
CA CYS A 13 -1.99 -9.74 -1.08
C CYS A 13 -1.30 -8.82 -0.08
N ARG A 14 -0.20 -9.32 0.47
CA ARG A 14 0.74 -8.54 1.27
C ARG A 14 2.06 -8.61 0.52
N THR A 15 2.57 -7.47 0.08
CA THR A 15 4.00 -7.29 -0.19
C THR A 15 4.72 -7.63 1.12
N LEU A 16 5.20 -8.87 1.21
CA LEU A 16 5.88 -9.39 2.39
C LEU A 16 7.28 -8.77 2.45
N HIS A 17 7.39 -7.61 3.10
CA HIS A 17 8.58 -7.27 3.84
C HIS A 17 8.35 -7.61 5.31
N LYS A 18 8.70 -8.85 5.66
CA LYS A 18 9.27 -9.26 6.94
C LYS A 18 9.59 -10.74 6.89
N THR A 19 10.87 -11.03 6.81
CA THR A 19 11.47 -12.35 7.03
C THR A 19 11.14 -12.85 8.45
N PRO A 20 11.03 -14.17 8.67
CA PRO A 20 10.87 -14.72 10.00
C PRO A 20 12.21 -14.66 10.76
N ASN A 21 12.20 -14.05 11.95
CA ASN A 21 13.30 -14.14 12.91
C ASN A 21 13.40 -15.58 13.42
N SER A 22 14.57 -16.19 13.22
CA SER A 22 15.06 -17.30 14.04
C SER A 22 16.10 -16.74 15.01
N SER A 23 15.98 -17.10 16.28
CA SER A 23 16.86 -16.69 17.37
C SER A 23 17.66 -17.90 17.85
N ASN A 24 18.96 -17.95 17.56
CA ASN A 24 20.06 -17.83 18.53
C ASN A 24 21.44 -18.13 17.88
N SER A 25 22.29 -17.09 17.83
CA SER A 25 23.76 -17.03 18.02
C SER A 25 24.62 -18.27 17.62
N ASN A 26 25.64 -18.20 16.76
CA ASN A 26 26.73 -17.23 16.70
C ASN A 26 27.56 -17.41 15.41
N ILE A 27 28.10 -16.29 14.90
CA ILE A 27 29.28 -16.13 14.01
C ILE A 27 29.09 -16.30 12.47
N LEU A 28 29.48 -15.21 11.78
CA LEU A 28 29.83 -14.99 10.37
C LEU A 28 28.72 -14.93 9.29
N SER A 29 28.35 -13.67 9.01
CA SER A 29 28.24 -13.03 7.68
C SER A 29 27.52 -13.76 6.54
N ASN A 30 26.31 -13.27 6.22
CA ASN A 30 25.93 -12.72 4.90
C ASN A 30 24.41 -12.69 4.79
N SER A 31 23.80 -11.52 5.00
CA SER A 31 22.34 -11.34 4.94
C SER A 31 21.88 -10.63 3.67
N ILE A 32 21.02 -11.38 2.98
CA ILE A 32 20.21 -11.15 1.78
C ILE A 32 19.41 -9.84 1.87
N THR A 33 19.41 -9.06 0.78
CA THR A 33 18.81 -7.72 0.70
C THR A 33 17.62 -7.69 -0.26
N ALA A 34 16.63 -6.84 0.06
CA ALA A 34 15.51 -6.47 -0.79
C ALA A 34 15.84 -5.25 -1.67
N ALA A 35 15.08 -5.06 -2.75
CA ALA A 35 15.24 -4.00 -3.74
C ALA A 35 14.79 -2.60 -3.30
N THR A 36 15.50 -1.57 -3.76
CA THR A 36 15.29 -0.14 -3.45
C THR A 36 15.37 0.72 -4.72
N PHE A 37 15.51 2.04 -4.64
CA PHE A 37 15.60 3.02 -5.74
C PHE A 37 16.94 3.80 -5.63
N HIS A 38 17.65 4.12 -6.73
CA HIS A 38 18.85 5.00 -6.69
C HIS A 38 19.23 5.62 -8.04
N GLU A 39 19.76 6.85 -7.95
CA GLU A 39 20.21 7.78 -8.98
C GLU A 39 21.64 7.46 -9.49
N THR A 40 21.89 7.64 -10.80
CA THR A 40 23.23 7.49 -11.42
C THR A 40 23.83 8.88 -11.63
N MET A 41 24.97 9.17 -11.00
CA MET A 41 25.76 10.37 -11.30
C MET A 41 26.39 10.26 -12.69
N GLN A 42 25.94 11.08 -13.62
CA GLN A 42 26.73 11.48 -14.80
C GLN A 42 27.15 12.93 -14.61
N THR A 43 28.46 13.15 -14.54
CA THR A 43 29.08 14.46 -14.51
C THR A 43 29.21 15.00 -15.93
N SER A 44 28.32 15.92 -16.34
CA SER A 44 28.66 16.94 -17.34
C SER A 44 27.59 18.03 -17.46
N ASP A 45 28.09 19.25 -17.35
CA ASP A 45 27.62 20.54 -17.89
C ASP A 45 26.55 21.36 -17.15
N HIS A 46 26.90 22.66 -17.07
CA HIS A 46 26.28 23.76 -16.35
C HIS A 46 24.84 24.04 -16.80
N ASP A 47 23.85 23.41 -16.14
CA ASP A 47 22.49 23.95 -15.96
C ASP A 47 21.83 23.31 -14.72
N SER A 48 22.43 23.51 -13.54
CA SER A 48 22.23 22.63 -12.37
C SER A 48 20.99 22.88 -11.51
N SER A 49 20.26 23.98 -11.70
CA SER A 49 19.06 24.29 -10.88
C SER A 49 17.80 23.58 -11.38
N SER A 50 17.70 23.29 -12.68
CA SER A 50 16.50 22.76 -13.33
C SER A 50 16.25 21.27 -13.08
N GLN A 51 17.28 20.49 -12.74
CA GLN A 51 17.17 19.05 -12.53
C GLN A 51 16.81 18.63 -11.09
N ARG A 52 17.02 19.51 -10.11
CA ARG A 52 16.78 19.23 -8.69
C ARG A 52 15.31 18.92 -8.42
N TYR A 53 14.41 19.74 -8.95
CA TYR A 53 12.98 19.65 -8.68
C TYR A 53 12.27 18.74 -9.68
N SER A 54 12.73 17.49 -9.78
CA SER A 54 12.25 16.54 -10.77
C SER A 54 11.62 15.30 -10.16
N PHE A 55 10.74 14.68 -10.94
CA PHE A 55 10.19 13.37 -10.66
C PHE A 55 10.80 12.34 -11.63
N ASN A 56 11.89 11.71 -11.21
CA ASN A 56 12.54 10.65 -11.99
C ASN A 56 12.89 9.44 -11.11
N PRO A 57 11.89 8.67 -10.65
CA PRO A 57 12.14 7.55 -9.76
C PRO A 57 12.79 6.37 -10.51
N THR A 58 13.93 5.90 -10.02
CA THR A 58 14.69 4.74 -10.56
C THR A 58 14.79 3.58 -9.58
N LEU A 59 14.29 2.38 -9.92
CA LEU A 59 14.43 1.19 -9.06
C LEU A 59 15.84 0.59 -9.15
N ASN A 60 16.53 0.55 -8.01
CA ASN A 60 17.77 -0.16 -7.77
C ASN A 60 17.55 -1.45 -6.96
N TRP A 61 17.51 -2.58 -7.66
CA TRP A 61 17.30 -3.88 -7.03
C TRP A 61 18.54 -4.37 -6.29
N ASN A 62 18.33 -5.12 -5.20
CA ASN A 62 19.41 -5.93 -4.65
C ASN A 62 19.98 -6.84 -5.77
N PRO A 63 21.31 -6.97 -5.91
CA PRO A 63 21.90 -7.72 -7.03
C PRO A 63 21.44 -9.19 -7.14
N GLN A 64 21.23 -9.88 -6.01
CA GLN A 64 20.73 -11.26 -6.02
C GLN A 64 19.28 -11.31 -6.51
N LEU A 65 18.43 -10.39 -6.06
CA LEU A 65 17.05 -10.28 -6.55
C LEU A 65 16.99 -9.87 -8.02
N HIS A 66 17.84 -8.92 -8.44
CA HIS A 66 17.96 -8.52 -9.84
C HIS A 66 18.28 -9.73 -10.71
N ASN A 67 19.31 -10.50 -10.35
CA ASN A 67 19.70 -11.70 -11.10
C ASN A 67 18.58 -12.76 -11.10
N TYR A 68 17.93 -12.98 -9.95
CA TYR A 68 16.80 -13.89 -9.85
C TYR A 68 15.66 -13.52 -10.81
N PHE A 69 15.23 -12.25 -10.80
CA PHE A 69 14.13 -11.80 -11.66
C PHE A 69 14.51 -11.70 -13.13
N THR A 70 15.74 -11.28 -13.44
CA THR A 70 16.28 -11.31 -14.81
C THR A 70 16.30 -12.74 -15.35
N LYS A 71 16.65 -13.74 -14.54
CA LYS A 71 16.59 -15.15 -14.93
C LYS A 71 15.15 -15.66 -15.09
N ALA A 72 14.22 -15.24 -14.21
CA ALA A 72 12.84 -15.70 -14.22
C ALA A 72 11.99 -15.09 -15.35
N TYR A 73 12.19 -13.81 -15.66
CA TYR A 73 11.35 -13.06 -16.61
C TYR A 73 12.08 -12.69 -17.92
N GLY A 74 13.40 -12.80 -17.97
CA GLY A 74 14.23 -12.21 -19.02
C GLY A 74 14.58 -10.75 -18.73
N SER A 75 15.74 -10.30 -19.21
CA SER A 75 16.26 -8.95 -18.96
C SER A 75 15.34 -7.84 -19.47
N ASP A 76 14.86 -7.96 -20.71
CA ASP A 76 13.97 -6.98 -21.33
C ASP A 76 12.64 -6.83 -20.57
N ARG A 77 11.98 -7.96 -20.31
CA ARG A 77 10.70 -7.97 -19.60
C ARG A 77 10.85 -7.43 -18.18
N PHE A 78 11.91 -7.82 -17.47
CA PHE A 78 12.16 -7.36 -16.13
C PHE A 78 12.50 -5.86 -16.07
N SER A 79 13.22 -5.34 -17.07
CA SER A 79 13.46 -3.90 -17.22
C SER A 79 12.15 -3.13 -17.36
N ARG A 80 11.23 -3.60 -18.21
CA ARG A 80 9.88 -3.01 -18.35
C ARG A 80 9.05 -3.09 -17.07
N ILE A 81 9.09 -4.22 -16.36
CA ILE A 81 8.42 -4.36 -15.05
C ILE A 81 9.00 -3.36 -14.05
N SER A 82 10.33 -3.24 -13.99
CA SER A 82 11.01 -2.28 -13.11
C SER A 82 10.60 -0.86 -13.45
N SER A 83 10.61 -0.46 -14.71
CA SER A 83 10.15 0.88 -15.11
C SER A 83 8.67 1.13 -14.79
N ALA A 84 7.80 0.11 -14.89
CA ALA A 84 6.38 0.28 -14.58
C ALA A 84 6.12 0.46 -13.07
N LEU A 85 6.92 -0.20 -12.22
CA LEU A 85 6.80 -0.12 -10.76
C LEU A 85 7.22 1.24 -10.18
N THR A 86 7.89 2.08 -10.96
CA THR A 86 8.29 3.43 -10.52
C THR A 86 7.16 4.46 -10.63
N ARG A 87 6.04 4.08 -11.25
CA ARG A 87 4.91 4.97 -11.56
C ARG A 87 3.62 4.43 -10.93
N PRO A 88 2.75 5.29 -10.37
CA PRO A 88 1.42 4.86 -9.96
C PRO A 88 0.56 4.50 -11.19
N SER A 89 -0.53 3.76 -10.96
CA SER A 89 -1.56 3.59 -11.98
C SER A 89 -2.21 4.93 -12.32
N ARG A 90 -2.39 5.22 -13.62
CA ARG A 90 -3.07 6.44 -14.11
C ARG A 90 -4.60 6.42 -13.94
N TYR A 91 -5.10 5.51 -13.11
CA TYR A 91 -6.53 5.36 -12.84
C TYR A 91 -6.75 4.99 -11.38
N SER A 92 -7.88 5.41 -10.84
CA SER A 92 -8.42 4.92 -9.58
C SER A 92 -9.41 3.80 -9.86
N CYS A 93 -9.22 2.66 -9.21
CA CYS A 93 -10.14 1.53 -9.31
C CYS A 93 -11.06 1.51 -8.09
N ILE A 94 -12.36 1.51 -8.37
CA ILE A 94 -13.42 1.63 -7.37
C ILE A 94 -14.30 0.41 -7.45
N ARG A 95 -14.50 -0.25 -6.32
CA ARG A 95 -15.53 -1.27 -6.14
C ARG A 95 -16.81 -0.60 -5.63
N VAL A 96 -17.91 -0.79 -6.35
CA VAL A 96 -19.23 -0.31 -5.94
C VAL A 96 -19.86 -1.27 -4.93
N ASN A 97 -20.41 -0.72 -3.85
CA ASN A 97 -21.23 -1.46 -2.90
C ASN A 97 -22.63 -1.66 -3.47
N THR A 98 -22.83 -2.80 -4.15
CA THR A 98 -24.11 -3.13 -4.81
C THR A 98 -25.30 -3.32 -3.87
N LEU A 99 -25.11 -3.23 -2.55
CA LEU A 99 -26.20 -3.24 -1.57
C LEU A 99 -26.75 -1.85 -1.29
N ARG A 100 -26.00 -0.79 -1.62
CA ARG A 100 -26.40 0.60 -1.40
C ARG A 100 -26.64 1.38 -2.69
N SER A 101 -25.91 1.05 -3.74
CA SER A 101 -25.94 1.80 -5.01
C SER A 101 -25.69 0.88 -6.19
N ASN A 102 -25.97 1.34 -7.41
CA ASN A 102 -25.59 0.65 -8.65
C ASN A 102 -24.46 1.40 -9.35
N SER A 103 -23.80 0.74 -10.31
CA SER A 103 -22.65 1.30 -11.03
C SER A 103 -22.97 2.61 -11.72
N ASP A 104 -24.14 2.71 -12.34
CA ASP A 104 -24.47 3.81 -13.25
C ASP A 104 -24.76 5.08 -12.45
N ALA A 105 -25.48 4.94 -11.32
CA ALA A 105 -25.68 6.02 -10.36
C ALA A 105 -24.35 6.52 -9.75
N VAL A 106 -23.42 5.61 -9.46
CA VAL A 106 -22.08 5.99 -8.99
C VAL A 106 -21.30 6.73 -10.08
N ILE A 107 -21.35 6.26 -11.32
CA ILE A 107 -20.69 6.91 -12.46
C ILE A 107 -21.23 8.33 -12.66
N GLU A 108 -22.54 8.54 -12.59
CA GLU A 108 -23.15 9.87 -12.70
C GLU A 108 -22.65 10.81 -11.60
N LYS A 109 -22.72 10.38 -10.33
CA LYS A 109 -22.25 11.16 -9.18
C LYS A 109 -20.75 11.49 -9.30
N LEU A 110 -19.92 10.53 -9.68
CA LEU A 110 -18.48 10.72 -9.86
C LEU A 110 -18.17 11.66 -11.03
N SER A 111 -18.89 11.53 -12.15
CA SER A 111 -18.71 12.38 -13.33
C SER A 111 -19.01 13.84 -13.01
N LEU A 112 -20.02 14.12 -12.17
CA LEU A 112 -20.30 15.46 -11.67
C LEU A 112 -19.19 16.02 -10.77
N LEU A 113 -18.54 15.17 -9.97
CA LEU A 113 -17.42 15.58 -9.12
C LEU A 113 -16.17 15.89 -9.95
N VAL A 114 -15.87 15.04 -10.93
CA VAL A 114 -14.73 15.25 -11.85
C VAL A 114 -14.90 16.54 -12.65
N LYS A 115 -16.10 16.81 -13.18
CA LYS A 115 -16.40 18.07 -13.90
C LYS A 115 -16.24 19.31 -13.02
N LYS A 116 -16.55 19.21 -11.72
CA LYS A 116 -16.36 20.32 -10.78
C LYS A 116 -14.90 20.61 -10.47
N SER A 117 -14.03 19.60 -10.47
CA SER A 117 -12.59 19.78 -10.29
C SER A 117 -11.90 20.33 -11.54
N SER A 118 -12.38 19.99 -12.74
CA SER A 118 -11.76 20.42 -14.01
C SER A 118 -12.18 21.81 -14.50
N ASN A 119 -13.12 22.49 -13.84
CA ASN A 119 -13.47 23.90 -14.16
C ASN A 119 -12.46 24.92 -13.57
N ALA A 120 -11.29 24.45 -13.13
CA ALA A 120 -10.13 25.27 -12.79
C ALA A 120 -8.97 24.77 -13.67
N ASP A 121 -8.59 25.60 -14.64
CA ASP A 121 -7.43 25.52 -15.54
C ASP A 121 -7.49 24.49 -16.69
N ASP A 122 -7.92 24.98 -17.86
CA ASP A 122 -7.64 24.37 -19.17
C ASP A 122 -6.14 24.47 -19.49
N CYS A 123 -5.49 23.34 -19.73
CA CYS A 123 -4.31 23.27 -20.58
C CYS A 123 -4.29 21.97 -21.39
N GLU A 124 -4.13 22.16 -22.71
CA GLU A 124 -4.05 21.11 -23.74
C GLU A 124 -2.67 20.43 -23.77
N ASP A 125 -2.70 19.19 -24.26
CA ASP A 125 -1.63 18.37 -24.84
C ASP A 125 -0.48 17.80 -23.99
N GLY A 126 -0.31 16.47 -24.11
CA GLY A 126 0.93 15.79 -23.72
C GLY A 126 0.87 14.25 -23.61
N ASP A 127 1.30 13.57 -24.67
CA ASP A 127 1.69 12.15 -24.82
C ASP A 127 0.61 11.05 -24.69
N ASP A 128 0.13 10.65 -25.87
CA ASP A 128 -0.49 9.34 -26.18
C ASP A 128 0.53 8.20 -26.04
N ALA A 129 0.94 7.92 -24.81
CA ALA A 129 1.53 6.62 -24.49
C ALA A 129 0.41 5.57 -24.50
N VAL A 130 0.33 4.80 -25.59
CA VAL A 130 -0.56 3.64 -25.78
C VAL A 130 -0.58 2.80 -24.50
N ASN A 131 -1.73 2.77 -23.83
CA ASN A 131 -1.91 2.03 -22.58
C ASN A 131 -2.52 0.65 -22.89
N PRO A 132 -1.84 -0.47 -22.58
CA PRO A 132 -2.34 -1.83 -22.87
C PRO A 132 -3.68 -2.15 -22.19
N LEU A 133 -4.03 -1.47 -21.10
CA LEU A 133 -5.35 -1.60 -20.46
C LEU A 133 -6.45 -0.89 -21.26
N LYS A 134 -6.11 0.18 -21.99
CA LYS A 134 -7.05 0.85 -22.91
C LYS A 134 -7.37 -0.10 -24.06
N GLU A 135 -6.39 -0.81 -24.62
CA GLU A 135 -6.62 -1.85 -25.65
C GLU A 135 -7.34 -3.10 -25.15
N CYS A 136 -7.12 -3.53 -23.90
CA CYS A 136 -7.86 -4.66 -23.31
C CYS A 136 -9.31 -4.32 -22.95
N LEU A 137 -9.62 -3.03 -22.81
CA LEU A 137 -10.95 -2.54 -22.46
C LEU A 137 -11.67 -1.98 -23.68
N ASP A 138 -10.99 -1.45 -24.69
CA ASP A 138 -11.53 -0.95 -25.96
C ASP A 138 -11.45 -2.00 -27.08
N SER A 139 -12.48 -2.85 -27.17
CA SER A 139 -12.72 -3.68 -28.35
C SER A 139 -13.69 -3.05 -29.36
N ASP A 140 -14.38 -1.95 -29.01
CA ASP A 140 -15.34 -1.31 -29.91
C ASP A 140 -15.12 0.21 -29.95
N SER A 141 -15.00 0.68 -31.18
CA SER A 141 -14.85 2.07 -31.60
C SER A 141 -16.15 2.85 -31.36
N ASP A 142 -16.48 3.13 -30.09
CA ASP A 142 -17.56 4.05 -29.76
C ASP A 142 -17.14 5.11 -28.74
N SER A 143 -17.42 6.34 -29.14
CA SER A 143 -16.97 7.61 -28.61
C SER A 143 -17.66 8.03 -27.31
N ASP A 144 -17.55 7.23 -26.25
CA ASP A 144 -18.06 7.59 -24.92
C ASP A 144 -16.92 7.67 -23.89
N SER A 145 -15.88 8.46 -24.20
CA SER A 145 -14.70 8.59 -23.35
C SER A 145 -14.87 9.69 -22.30
N GLY A 146 -15.85 9.53 -21.41
CA GLY A 146 -15.88 10.27 -20.15
C GLY A 146 -14.69 9.88 -19.25
N PRO A 147 -14.28 10.72 -18.29
CA PRO A 147 -13.18 10.41 -17.37
C PRO A 147 -13.52 9.27 -16.40
N VAL A 148 -14.80 8.85 -16.34
CA VAL A 148 -15.30 7.77 -15.49
C VAL A 148 -15.95 6.71 -16.39
N PHE A 149 -15.57 5.45 -16.22
CA PHE A 149 -16.09 4.36 -17.05
C PHE A 149 -16.18 3.05 -16.27
N LYS A 150 -17.05 2.16 -16.74
CA LYS A 150 -17.31 0.85 -16.15
C LYS A 150 -16.27 -0.17 -16.59
N CYS A 151 -15.96 -1.15 -15.74
CA CYS A 151 -15.13 -2.27 -16.13
C CYS A 151 -15.84 -3.13 -17.19
N ARG A 152 -15.15 -3.44 -18.30
CA ARG A 152 -15.71 -4.22 -19.40
C ARG A 152 -15.47 -5.73 -19.27
N ILE A 153 -14.83 -6.17 -18.19
CA ILE A 153 -14.65 -7.60 -17.91
C ILE A 153 -16.03 -8.19 -17.52
N PRO A 154 -16.51 -9.25 -18.19
CA PRO A 154 -17.81 -9.84 -17.88
C PRO A 154 -17.94 -10.22 -16.40
N GLY A 155 -19.08 -9.85 -15.78
CA GLY A 155 -19.35 -10.12 -14.37
C GLY A 155 -18.74 -9.12 -13.39
N LEU A 156 -17.93 -8.15 -13.85
CA LEU A 156 -17.36 -7.08 -13.02
C LEU A 156 -18.06 -5.73 -13.21
N ASP A 157 -19.37 -5.77 -13.51
CA ASP A 157 -20.19 -4.58 -13.71
C ASP A 157 -20.18 -3.59 -12.53
N TYR A 158 -19.87 -4.07 -11.33
CA TYR A 158 -19.79 -3.27 -10.11
C TYR A 158 -18.40 -2.64 -9.89
N VAL A 159 -17.53 -2.64 -10.90
CA VAL A 159 -16.21 -2.00 -10.87
C VAL A 159 -16.21 -0.79 -11.78
N VAL A 160 -15.80 0.34 -11.22
CA VAL A 160 -15.73 1.64 -11.90
C VAL A 160 -14.28 2.14 -11.87
N PHE A 161 -13.85 2.74 -12.96
CA PHE A 161 -12.57 3.39 -13.09
C PHE A 161 -12.74 4.89 -13.26
N VAL A 162 -11.86 5.65 -12.62
CA VAL A 162 -11.73 7.10 -12.81
C VAL A 162 -10.33 7.38 -13.31
N TRP A 163 -10.21 7.93 -14.52
CA TRP A 163 -8.93 8.31 -15.10
C TRP A 163 -8.33 9.52 -14.37
N GLY A 164 -7.00 9.50 -14.29
CA GLY A 164 -6.18 10.66 -13.97
C GLY A 164 -5.13 10.88 -15.05
N SER A 165 -4.34 11.94 -14.88
CA SER A 165 -3.31 12.35 -15.83
C SER A 165 -1.92 12.38 -15.18
N GLY A 166 -0.87 12.54 -16.00
CA GLY A 166 0.53 12.57 -15.58
C GLY A 166 1.40 11.44 -16.16
N PRO A 167 2.73 11.52 -16.00
CA PRO A 167 3.45 12.48 -15.18
C PRO A 167 3.51 13.89 -15.80
N HIS A 168 3.14 14.91 -15.02
CA HIS A 168 3.20 16.32 -15.38
C HIS A 168 4.49 16.96 -14.90
N ARG A 169 4.97 17.97 -15.64
CA ARG A 169 6.03 18.85 -15.15
C ARG A 169 5.43 19.86 -14.19
N VAL A 170 6.00 19.94 -13.00
CA VAL A 170 5.59 20.93 -11.98
C VAL A 170 6.61 22.06 -12.01
N ASP A 171 6.12 23.29 -12.19
CA ASP A 171 6.95 24.49 -12.10
C ASP A 171 7.05 24.94 -10.64
N TYR A 172 8.25 24.86 -10.09
CA TYR A 172 8.57 25.28 -8.72
C TYR A 172 9.10 26.72 -8.65
N GLY A 173 9.11 27.44 -9.78
CA GLY A 173 9.61 28.79 -9.91
C GLY A 173 11.15 28.88 -9.94
N ASN A 174 11.63 30.12 -10.10
CA ASN A 174 13.07 30.41 -10.23
C ASN A 174 13.80 30.55 -8.88
N VAL A 175 13.06 30.66 -7.78
CA VAL A 175 13.61 30.77 -6.42
C VAL A 175 13.35 29.47 -5.68
N ALA A 176 14.37 28.96 -4.97
CA ALA A 176 14.23 27.74 -4.19
C ALA A 176 12.99 27.80 -3.26
N PRO A 177 11.97 26.95 -3.47
CA PRO A 177 10.76 27.00 -2.68
C PRO A 177 11.02 26.48 -1.27
N LYS A 178 10.13 26.87 -0.34
CA LYS A 178 10.03 26.20 0.95
C LYS A 178 9.65 24.75 0.71
N GLU A 179 10.24 23.84 1.48
CA GLU A 179 10.09 22.40 1.27
C GLU A 179 9.49 21.68 2.48
N VAL A 180 8.69 20.66 2.19
CA VAL A 180 8.24 19.63 3.12
C VAL A 180 8.63 18.26 2.59
N ILE A 181 9.27 17.46 3.45
CA ILE A 181 9.60 16.08 3.13
C ILE A 181 8.61 15.15 3.82
N VAL A 182 7.99 14.26 3.03
CA VAL A 182 7.01 13.29 3.50
C VAL A 182 7.57 11.86 3.51
N SER A 183 6.94 10.99 4.30
CA SER A 183 7.24 9.55 4.28
C SER A 183 6.87 8.93 2.93
N ARG A 184 7.54 7.82 2.57
CA ARG A 184 7.23 7.03 1.36
C ARG A 184 5.75 6.66 1.24
N LYS A 185 5.12 6.21 2.33
CA LYS A 185 3.69 5.84 2.32
C LYS A 185 2.77 7.04 2.06
N CYS A 186 3.13 8.20 2.59
CA CYS A 186 2.40 9.44 2.33
C CYS A 186 2.56 9.83 0.86
N ALA A 187 3.78 9.76 0.31
CA ALA A 187 4.04 10.03 -1.10
C ALA A 187 3.23 9.11 -2.03
N GLU A 188 3.21 7.80 -1.77
CA GLU A 188 2.40 6.83 -2.52
C GLU A 188 0.89 7.13 -2.48
N ALA A 189 0.40 7.77 -1.41
CA ALA A 189 -0.99 8.22 -1.32
C ALA A 189 -1.21 9.53 -2.10
N VAL A 190 -0.29 10.49 -2.00
CA VAL A 190 -0.35 11.78 -2.72
C VAL A 190 -0.29 11.58 -4.23
N LEU A 191 0.58 10.70 -4.70
CA LEU A 191 0.67 10.28 -6.11
C LEU A 191 -0.62 9.56 -6.61
N ARG A 192 -1.51 9.18 -5.69
CA ARG A 192 -2.85 8.64 -5.99
C ARG A 192 -3.98 9.63 -5.67
N GLY A 193 -3.67 10.92 -5.58
CA GLY A 193 -4.66 12.00 -5.42
C GLY A 193 -4.92 12.44 -3.98
N ALA A 194 -4.27 11.83 -2.98
CA ALA A 194 -4.47 12.24 -1.59
C ALA A 194 -3.82 13.59 -1.29
N GLN A 195 -4.31 14.26 -0.24
CA GLN A 195 -3.63 15.40 0.36
C GLN A 195 -2.53 14.97 1.32
N VAL A 196 -1.65 15.90 1.70
CA VAL A 196 -0.62 15.60 2.71
C VAL A 196 -1.19 15.86 4.09
N TYR A 197 -1.37 14.80 4.87
CA TYR A 197 -1.80 14.89 6.26
C TYR A 197 -0.60 14.92 7.20
N VAL A 198 -0.78 15.58 8.34
CA VAL A 198 0.25 15.81 9.36
C VAL A 198 1.06 14.55 9.75
N PRO A 199 0.46 13.36 9.97
CA PRO A 199 1.22 12.17 10.33
C PRO A 199 2.25 11.74 9.28
N GLY A 200 2.04 12.13 8.02
CA GLY A 200 2.92 11.80 6.89
C GLY A 200 4.14 12.71 6.74
N ILE A 201 4.15 13.87 7.40
CA ILE A 201 5.20 14.89 7.32
C ILE A 201 6.37 14.53 8.25
N LEU A 202 7.58 14.46 7.69
CA LEU A 202 8.80 14.12 8.40
C LEU A 202 9.69 15.33 8.67
N ALA A 203 9.90 16.18 7.66
CA ALA A 203 10.73 17.38 7.79
C ALA A 203 10.07 18.57 7.08
N CYS A 204 10.45 19.78 7.50
CA CYS A 204 9.88 21.01 7.00
C CYS A 204 10.88 22.15 7.13
N SER A 205 10.85 23.08 6.18
CA SER A 205 11.68 24.29 6.21
C SER A 205 11.42 25.14 7.45
N ALA A 206 12.44 25.82 7.96
CA ALA A 206 12.40 26.53 9.25
C ALA A 206 11.28 27.57 9.38
N HIS A 207 10.97 28.28 8.31
CA HIS A 207 10.06 29.44 8.30
C HIS A 207 8.79 29.19 7.49
N VAL A 208 8.23 27.98 7.58
CA VAL A 208 6.93 27.67 6.97
C VAL A 208 5.80 28.19 7.86
N GLU A 209 4.99 29.06 7.27
CA GLU A 209 3.76 29.61 7.81
C GLU A 209 2.56 29.10 7.01
N LYS A 210 1.38 29.18 7.62
CA LYS A 210 0.13 28.83 6.92
C LYS A 210 -0.07 29.77 5.73
N GLY A 211 -0.39 29.21 4.57
CA GLY A 211 -0.58 29.94 3.31
C GLY A 211 0.64 29.94 2.40
N ASP A 212 1.80 29.50 2.89
CA ASP A 212 2.99 29.39 2.04
C ASP A 212 2.80 28.34 0.93
N THR A 213 3.29 28.66 -0.27
CA THR A 213 3.53 27.65 -1.30
C THR A 213 4.75 26.82 -0.92
N ILE A 214 4.58 25.50 -0.89
CA ILE A 214 5.61 24.56 -0.49
C ILE A 214 5.75 23.43 -1.50
N ALA A 215 6.99 23.13 -1.85
CA ALA A 215 7.35 21.94 -2.60
C ALA A 215 7.30 20.71 -1.68
N VAL A 216 6.81 19.59 -2.22
CA VAL A 216 6.69 18.34 -1.48
C VAL A 216 7.58 17.28 -2.12
N SER A 217 8.51 16.76 -1.32
CA SER A 217 9.44 15.72 -1.73
C SER A 217 9.36 14.50 -0.82
N VAL A 218 9.93 13.39 -1.28
CA VAL A 218 9.86 12.10 -0.58
C VAL A 218 11.15 11.82 0.17
N SER A 219 11.03 11.37 1.41
CA SER A 219 12.13 10.74 2.14
C SER A 219 12.37 9.34 1.55
N VAL A 220 13.35 9.25 0.66
CA VAL A 220 13.80 7.99 0.06
C VAL A 220 14.85 7.35 0.98
N GLU A 221 14.77 6.04 1.16
CA GLU A 221 15.77 5.30 1.96
C GLU A 221 17.13 5.34 1.28
N GLN A 222 18.15 5.78 2.01
CA GLN A 222 19.53 5.81 1.53
C GLN A 222 20.34 4.70 2.21
N LYS A 223 21.34 4.19 1.49
CA LYS A 223 22.26 3.20 2.02
C LYS A 223 23.30 3.91 2.91
N GLY A 224 23.30 3.58 4.20
CA GLY A 224 24.30 4.05 5.15
C GLY A 224 25.69 3.49 4.87
N SER A 225 26.71 4.11 5.46
CA SER A 225 28.11 3.67 5.38
C SER A 225 28.33 2.26 5.96
N ASP A 226 27.45 1.82 6.86
CA ASP A 226 27.38 0.48 7.46
C ASP A 226 26.64 -0.55 6.58
N GLY A 227 26.15 -0.14 5.41
CA GLY A 227 25.30 -0.96 4.54
C GLY A 227 23.87 -1.14 5.03
N SER A 228 23.50 -0.54 6.16
CA SER A 228 22.14 -0.49 6.68
C SER A 228 21.33 0.53 5.89
N TRP A 229 20.08 0.20 5.60
CA TRP A 229 19.17 1.11 4.90
C TRP A 229 18.40 1.91 5.93
N SER A 230 18.50 3.23 5.84
CA SER A 230 17.63 4.09 6.62
C SER A 230 17.26 5.30 5.79
N ALA A 231 16.05 5.80 6.00
CA ALA A 231 15.67 7.11 5.50
C ALA A 231 16.55 8.23 6.08
N GLY A 232 17.39 7.95 7.09
CA GLY A 232 18.23 8.93 7.80
C GLY A 232 17.46 10.02 8.52
N MET A 233 16.13 10.03 8.43
CA MET A 233 15.27 11.14 8.82
C MET A 233 14.31 10.75 9.93
N THR A 234 14.35 11.54 11.00
CA THR A 234 13.38 11.51 12.08
C THR A 234 12.35 12.62 11.88
N ARG A 235 11.14 12.40 12.40
CA ARG A 235 10.07 13.40 12.34
C ARG A 235 10.47 14.63 13.17
N GLY A 236 10.39 15.81 12.56
CA GLY A 236 10.69 17.09 13.20
C GLY A 236 11.98 17.76 12.74
N ILE A 237 12.69 17.19 11.77
CA ILE A 237 13.90 17.82 11.20
C ILE A 237 13.57 19.17 10.57
N VAL A 238 14.44 20.15 10.81
CA VAL A 238 14.37 21.49 10.21
C VAL A 238 15.24 21.50 8.95
N LEU A 239 14.66 21.92 7.82
CA LEU A 239 15.40 22.15 6.59
C LEU A 239 15.78 23.63 6.51
N GLN A 240 17.04 23.95 6.19
CA GLN A 240 17.39 25.28 5.75
C GLN A 240 17.27 25.29 4.21
N GLY A 241 16.30 26.04 3.69
CA GLY A 241 15.94 26.04 2.26
C GLY A 241 16.83 26.92 1.40
N SER A 242 17.96 27.40 1.92
CA SER A 242 18.91 28.23 1.19
C SER A 242 20.02 27.37 0.58
N GLU A 243 20.58 27.84 -0.54
CA GLU A 243 21.76 27.24 -1.17
C GLU A 243 22.98 27.18 -0.23
N THR A 244 22.96 27.98 0.83
CA THR A 244 23.97 28.00 1.89
C THR A 244 23.81 26.87 2.92
N ASP A 245 22.74 26.08 2.87
CA ASP A 245 22.61 24.88 3.71
C ASP A 245 23.66 23.84 3.26
N PRO A 246 24.53 23.34 4.16
CA PRO A 246 25.54 22.34 3.81
C PRO A 246 24.96 21.08 3.17
N TYR A 247 23.70 20.76 3.46
CA TYR A 247 22.99 19.61 2.92
C TYR A 247 22.04 20.00 1.78
N TYR A 248 22.10 21.23 1.26
CA TYR A 248 21.23 21.68 0.17
C TYR A 248 21.38 20.75 -1.02
N ILE A 249 22.60 20.55 -1.53
CA ILE A 249 22.87 19.73 -2.73
C ILE A 249 22.62 18.24 -2.48
N GLU A 250 22.89 17.73 -1.26
CA GLU A 250 22.71 16.33 -0.92
C GLU A 250 21.23 15.89 -0.85
N ARG A 251 20.31 16.85 -0.77
CA ARG A 251 18.85 16.64 -0.74
C ARG A 251 18.20 16.75 -2.12
N ASN A 252 18.83 16.24 -3.18
CA ASN A 252 18.14 15.99 -4.46
C ASN A 252 17.02 14.96 -4.22
N GLY A 253 15.85 15.45 -3.79
CA GLY A 253 14.72 14.64 -3.40
C GLY A 253 13.85 14.28 -4.60
N LEU A 254 13.06 13.22 -4.45
CA LEU A 254 12.00 12.92 -5.41
C LEU A 254 10.84 13.88 -5.16
N TYR A 255 10.65 14.89 -6.00
CA TYR A 255 9.56 15.87 -5.85
C TYR A 255 8.27 15.36 -6.49
N ILE A 256 7.17 15.41 -5.75
CA ILE A 256 5.88 14.82 -6.16
C ILE A 256 4.79 15.88 -6.44
N GLY A 257 5.10 17.15 -6.20
CA GLY A 257 4.23 18.28 -6.47
C GLY A 257 4.47 19.45 -5.50
N GLN A 258 3.62 20.47 -5.62
CA GLN A 258 3.55 21.60 -4.70
C GLN A 258 2.14 21.84 -4.20
N GLY A 259 2.04 22.56 -3.08
CA GLY A 259 0.76 22.89 -2.48
C GLY A 259 0.85 24.02 -1.48
N THR A 260 -0.28 24.34 -0.88
CA THR A 260 -0.39 25.38 0.15
C THR A 260 -0.25 24.76 1.53
N ALA A 261 0.65 25.30 2.35
CA ALA A 261 0.78 24.91 3.75
C ALA A 261 -0.49 25.29 4.53
N MET A 262 -1.11 24.31 5.17
CA MET A 262 -2.36 24.52 5.94
C MET A 262 -2.10 24.80 7.41
N LEU A 263 -0.87 24.57 7.86
CA LEU A 263 -0.37 24.81 9.20
C LEU A 263 1.01 25.46 9.11
N SER A 264 1.39 26.23 10.12
CA SER A 264 2.79 26.60 10.30
C SER A 264 3.62 25.37 10.67
N ARG A 265 4.94 25.48 10.57
CA ARG A 265 5.87 24.43 11.00
C ARG A 265 5.56 23.97 12.43
N ALA A 266 5.38 24.91 13.36
CA ALA A 266 5.06 24.57 14.75
C ALA A 266 3.76 23.76 14.85
N GLY A 267 2.76 24.09 14.04
CA GLY A 267 1.51 23.33 13.92
C GLY A 267 1.75 21.90 13.41
N MET A 268 2.47 21.73 12.30
CA MET A 268 2.71 20.42 11.66
C MET A 268 3.36 19.38 12.60
N PHE A 269 4.17 19.82 13.58
CA PHE A 269 4.85 18.91 14.51
C PHE A 269 4.28 18.88 15.92
N ARG A 270 3.31 19.74 16.26
CA ARG A 270 2.57 19.68 17.54
C ARG A 270 1.28 18.89 17.44
N VAL A 271 0.56 19.00 16.34
CA VAL A 271 -0.73 18.31 16.19
C VAL A 271 -0.54 16.85 15.77
N THR A 272 -1.46 16.00 16.18
CA THR A 272 -1.40 14.55 15.90
C THR A 272 -2.08 14.18 14.58
N GLN A 273 -3.03 14.98 14.11
CA GLN A 273 -3.85 14.76 12.92
C GLN A 273 -4.20 16.09 12.25
N GLY A 274 -4.68 16.03 11.02
CA GLY A 274 -5.12 17.19 10.25
C GLY A 274 -4.42 17.33 8.91
N LEU A 275 -4.94 18.22 8.08
CA LEU A 275 -4.36 18.57 6.78
C LEU A 275 -3.10 19.42 6.99
N GLY A 276 -1.96 18.95 6.48
CA GLY A 276 -0.70 19.67 6.56
C GLY A 276 -0.41 20.48 5.30
N VAL A 277 -0.63 19.89 4.12
CA VAL A 277 -0.47 20.55 2.82
C VAL A 277 -1.67 20.23 1.94
N ASP A 278 -2.31 21.28 1.43
CA ASP A 278 -3.31 21.18 0.36
C ASP A 278 -2.58 21.22 -0.99
N MET A 279 -2.38 20.05 -1.57
CA MET A 279 -1.64 19.85 -2.82
C MET A 279 -2.45 20.39 -4.01
N LYS A 280 -1.82 21.25 -4.81
CA LYS A 280 -2.40 21.91 -5.99
C LYS A 280 -1.80 21.31 -7.26
N ASP A 281 -0.53 21.59 -7.53
CA ASP A 281 0.14 21.09 -8.73
C ASP A 281 0.86 19.79 -8.43
N ARG A 282 0.52 18.74 -9.16
CA ARG A 282 0.96 17.38 -8.88
C ARG A 282 1.63 16.79 -10.10
N VAL A 283 2.60 15.93 -9.87
CA VAL A 283 3.16 15.11 -10.95
C VAL A 283 2.08 14.15 -11.48
N TYR A 284 1.25 13.58 -10.61
CA TYR A 284 0.11 12.77 -11.03
C TYR A 284 -1.17 13.37 -10.49
N GLU A 285 -2.08 13.65 -11.41
CA GLU A 285 -3.36 14.26 -11.11
C GLU A 285 -4.43 13.18 -11.08
N LEU A 286 -4.59 12.59 -9.90
CA LEU A 286 -5.68 11.69 -9.58
C LEU A 286 -6.64 12.38 -8.60
N HIS A 287 -7.91 12.01 -8.70
CA HIS A 287 -8.96 12.55 -7.86
C HIS A 287 -8.86 12.03 -6.41
N SER A 288 -9.10 12.90 -5.43
CA SER A 288 -9.27 12.49 -4.03
C SER A 288 -10.68 11.96 -3.81
N PHE A 289 -10.79 10.79 -3.18
CA PHE A 289 -12.08 10.19 -2.79
C PHE A 289 -12.32 10.23 -1.29
N TYR A 290 -11.60 11.10 -0.57
CA TYR A 290 -11.82 11.29 0.87
C TYR A 290 -13.22 11.86 1.11
N ASN A 291 -14.02 11.17 1.93
CA ASN A 291 -15.42 11.51 2.23
C ASN A 291 -16.33 11.63 0.99
N VAL A 292 -16.00 10.93 -0.09
CA VAL A 292 -16.80 10.88 -1.31
C VAL A 292 -17.58 9.57 -1.34
N LEU A 293 -18.92 9.66 -1.42
CA LEU A 293 -19.82 8.50 -1.56
C LEU A 293 -19.56 7.40 -0.50
N GLU A 294 -19.37 7.80 0.75
CA GLU A 294 -19.07 6.90 1.87
C GLU A 294 -20.08 5.74 1.96
N GLY A 295 -19.56 4.52 2.08
CA GLY A 295 -20.39 3.32 2.11
C GLY A 295 -20.93 2.86 0.75
N GLU A 296 -21.04 3.73 -0.25
CA GLU A 296 -21.43 3.36 -1.62
C GLU A 296 -20.23 2.88 -2.45
N ILE A 297 -19.03 3.39 -2.18
CA ILE A 297 -17.81 3.05 -2.92
C ILE A 297 -16.68 2.58 -2.01
N PHE A 298 -15.75 1.81 -2.57
CA PHE A 298 -14.54 1.39 -1.89
C PHE A 298 -13.36 1.37 -2.88
N LEU A 299 -12.31 2.14 -2.59
CA LEU A 299 -11.08 2.13 -3.39
C LEU A 299 -10.35 0.80 -3.23
N GLN A 300 -10.18 0.07 -4.33
CA GLN A 300 -9.58 -1.25 -4.31
C GLN A 300 -8.94 -1.58 -5.65
N ASN A 301 -7.71 -2.08 -5.63
CA ASN A 301 -7.02 -2.49 -6.86
C ASN A 301 -7.78 -3.64 -7.55
N LEU A 302 -7.90 -3.56 -8.88
CA LEU A 302 -8.60 -4.53 -9.71
C LEU A 302 -8.25 -6.00 -9.42
N PRO A 303 -6.97 -6.42 -9.27
CA PRO A 303 -6.64 -7.82 -8.97
C PRO A 303 -7.24 -8.31 -7.66
N SER A 304 -7.43 -7.42 -6.68
CA SER A 304 -8.06 -7.80 -5.41
C SER A 304 -9.57 -8.01 -5.55
N ILE A 305 -10.23 -7.26 -6.45
CA ILE A 305 -11.65 -7.44 -6.75
C ILE A 305 -11.85 -8.73 -7.55
N ILE A 306 -11.03 -8.96 -8.57
CA ILE A 306 -11.03 -10.19 -9.38
C ILE A 306 -10.87 -11.41 -8.48
N ALA A 307 -9.96 -11.37 -7.49
CA ALA A 307 -9.78 -12.50 -6.57
C ALA A 307 -11.06 -12.87 -5.80
N ALA A 308 -11.83 -11.87 -5.35
CA ALA A 308 -13.11 -12.12 -4.67
C ALA A 308 -14.21 -12.57 -5.66
N HIS A 309 -14.18 -12.06 -6.89
CA HIS A 309 -15.12 -12.47 -7.94
C HIS A 309 -14.88 -13.91 -8.40
N ALA A 310 -13.61 -14.30 -8.61
CA ALA A 310 -13.22 -15.64 -9.01
C ALA A 310 -13.52 -16.69 -7.93
N LEU A 311 -13.68 -16.28 -6.67
CA LEU A 311 -14.17 -17.13 -5.60
C LEU A 311 -15.65 -17.55 -5.83
N ASP A 312 -16.41 -16.77 -6.59
CA ASP A 312 -17.84 -16.98 -6.88
C ASP A 312 -18.69 -17.31 -5.63
N PRO A 313 -18.65 -16.46 -4.58
CA PRO A 313 -19.31 -16.77 -3.32
C PRO A 313 -20.83 -16.69 -3.47
N GLN A 314 -21.55 -17.75 -3.08
CA GLN A 314 -23.00 -17.80 -3.22
C GLN A 314 -23.73 -17.35 -1.94
N MET A 315 -24.94 -16.84 -2.12
CA MET A 315 -25.82 -16.50 -0.99
C MET A 315 -26.05 -17.72 -0.09
N GLY A 316 -25.91 -17.53 1.21
CA GLY A 316 -26.11 -18.56 2.23
C GLY A 316 -24.90 -19.49 2.45
N GLU A 317 -23.82 -19.35 1.69
CA GLU A 317 -22.58 -20.10 1.93
C GLU A 317 -21.86 -19.58 3.20
N ARG A 318 -20.93 -20.41 3.68
CA ARG A 318 -20.05 -20.09 4.79
C ARG A 318 -18.61 -20.03 4.27
N ILE A 319 -17.97 -18.88 4.45
CA ILE A 319 -16.67 -18.58 3.83
C ILE A 319 -15.67 -18.18 4.91
N LEU A 320 -14.46 -18.70 4.81
CA LEU A 320 -13.34 -18.34 5.69
C LEU A 320 -12.29 -17.52 4.93
N ASP A 321 -12.06 -16.28 5.36
CA ASP A 321 -10.95 -15.43 4.93
C ASP A 321 -9.87 -15.40 6.03
N MET A 322 -8.82 -16.20 5.84
CA MET A 322 -7.82 -16.48 6.88
C MET A 322 -6.83 -15.34 7.17
N CYS A 323 -6.78 -14.32 6.30
CA CYS A 323 -5.84 -13.20 6.38
C CYS A 323 -6.54 -11.92 5.93
N ALA A 324 -7.63 -11.61 6.62
CA ALA A 324 -8.66 -10.71 6.14
C ALA A 324 -8.28 -9.23 6.16
N ALA A 325 -7.43 -8.79 7.09
CA ALA A 325 -7.25 -7.36 7.32
C ALA A 325 -6.53 -6.64 6.15
N PRO A 326 -6.97 -5.42 5.78
CA PRO A 326 -7.96 -4.58 6.48
C PRO A 326 -9.44 -4.87 6.16
N GLY A 327 -9.76 -5.93 5.39
CA GLY A 327 -11.14 -6.36 5.13
C GLY A 327 -11.64 -6.08 3.70
N GLY A 328 -10.79 -5.58 2.80
CA GLY A 328 -11.22 -5.19 1.45
C GLY A 328 -11.76 -6.35 0.59
N LYS A 329 -11.22 -7.57 0.73
CA LYS A 329 -11.75 -8.76 0.04
C LYS A 329 -12.89 -9.39 0.82
N THR A 330 -12.78 -9.47 2.14
CA THR A 330 -13.84 -9.93 3.04
C THR A 330 -15.17 -9.21 2.77
N THR A 331 -15.12 -7.88 2.64
CA THR A 331 -16.30 -7.06 2.34
C THR A 331 -16.77 -7.19 0.90
N ALA A 332 -15.86 -7.41 -0.06
CA ALA A 332 -16.25 -7.75 -1.43
C ALA A 332 -17.01 -9.08 -1.49
N ILE A 333 -16.54 -10.11 -0.78
CA ILE A 333 -17.20 -11.41 -0.65
C ILE A 333 -18.59 -11.24 -0.04
N ALA A 334 -18.70 -10.53 1.08
CA ALA A 334 -19.99 -10.27 1.74
C ALA A 334 -21.00 -9.56 0.82
N ILE A 335 -20.54 -8.57 0.03
CA ILE A 335 -21.38 -7.84 -0.94
C ILE A 335 -21.83 -8.75 -2.10
N LEU A 336 -20.96 -9.62 -2.60
CA LEU A 336 -21.31 -10.62 -3.63
C LEU A 336 -22.34 -11.62 -3.10
N MET A 337 -22.23 -12.02 -1.83
CA MET A 337 -23.21 -12.87 -1.13
C MET A 337 -24.50 -12.13 -0.73
N LYS A 338 -24.66 -10.87 -1.13
CA LYS A 338 -25.80 -10.01 -0.76
C LYS A 338 -26.04 -9.89 0.75
N ASP A 339 -24.95 -9.93 1.53
CA ASP A 339 -24.95 -9.98 2.99
C ASP A 339 -25.81 -11.13 3.56
N LYS A 340 -25.96 -12.23 2.80
CA LYS A 340 -26.66 -13.46 3.21
C LYS A 340 -25.69 -14.63 3.29
N GLY A 341 -25.54 -15.20 4.47
CA GLY A 341 -24.59 -16.29 4.75
C GLY A 341 -23.70 -15.92 5.93
N GLU A 342 -22.48 -16.45 5.97
CA GLU A 342 -21.51 -16.15 7.01
C GLU A 342 -20.10 -16.03 6.43
N VAL A 343 -19.42 -14.92 6.72
CA VAL A 343 -18.01 -14.71 6.37
C VAL A 343 -17.20 -14.64 7.66
N ILE A 344 -16.44 -15.69 7.94
CA ILE A 344 -15.47 -15.73 9.03
C ILE A 344 -14.19 -15.07 8.54
N ALA A 345 -13.82 -13.94 9.13
CA ALA A 345 -12.59 -13.22 8.81
C ALA A 345 -11.58 -13.37 9.96
N THR A 346 -10.33 -13.70 9.66
CA THR A 346 -9.30 -13.81 10.70
C THR A 346 -8.03 -13.03 10.35
N ASP A 347 -7.38 -12.49 11.38
CA ASP A 347 -6.04 -11.92 11.28
C ASP A 347 -5.31 -12.11 12.62
N ARG A 348 -3.98 -12.24 12.58
CA ARG A 348 -3.17 -12.47 13.78
C ARG A 348 -3.13 -11.26 14.71
N SER A 349 -3.29 -10.04 14.18
CA SER A 349 -3.18 -8.80 14.97
C SER A 349 -4.56 -8.29 15.40
N HIS A 350 -4.69 -7.94 16.68
CA HIS A 350 -5.93 -7.38 17.22
C HIS A 350 -6.33 -6.07 16.53
N ASN A 351 -5.39 -5.13 16.38
CA ASN A 351 -5.68 -3.84 15.73
C ASN A 351 -6.16 -4.02 14.29
N LYS A 352 -5.60 -5.00 13.58
CA LYS A 352 -5.98 -5.33 12.19
C LYS A 352 -7.37 -5.96 12.12
N VAL A 353 -7.80 -6.69 13.16
CA VAL A 353 -9.17 -7.19 13.29
C VAL A 353 -10.16 -6.04 13.55
N LEU A 354 -9.77 -5.05 14.36
CA LEU A 354 -10.59 -3.85 14.55
C LEU A 354 -10.80 -3.08 13.23
N ASP A 355 -9.78 -3.02 12.36
CA ASP A 355 -9.91 -2.42 11.03
C ASP A 355 -10.99 -3.13 10.18
N ILE A 356 -11.08 -4.47 10.26
CA ILE A 356 -12.11 -5.25 9.56
C ILE A 356 -13.49 -4.90 10.09
N HIS A 357 -13.67 -4.86 11.42
CA HIS A 357 -14.94 -4.48 12.04
C HIS A 357 -15.37 -3.07 11.64
N LYS A 358 -14.43 -2.12 11.67
CA LYS A 358 -14.69 -0.74 11.26
C LYS A 358 -15.17 -0.67 9.81
N LEU A 359 -14.45 -1.33 8.89
CA LEU A 359 -14.81 -1.32 7.48
C LEU A 359 -16.14 -2.05 7.20
N ALA A 360 -16.41 -3.15 7.90
CA ALA A 360 -17.70 -3.84 7.79
C ALA A 360 -18.86 -2.95 8.26
N ALA A 361 -18.69 -2.24 9.38
CA ALA A 361 -19.68 -1.31 9.90
C ALA A 361 -19.90 -0.11 8.95
N GLU A 362 -18.83 0.47 8.41
CA GLU A 362 -18.88 1.56 7.43
C GLU A 362 -19.69 1.18 6.19
N LEU A 363 -19.47 -0.03 5.65
CA LEU A 363 -20.21 -0.57 4.50
C LEU A 363 -21.59 -1.13 4.87
N GLY A 364 -21.92 -1.25 6.16
CA GLY A 364 -23.20 -1.77 6.66
C GLY A 364 -23.39 -3.27 6.46
N LEU A 365 -22.34 -4.07 6.64
CA LEU A 365 -22.33 -5.52 6.42
C LEU A 365 -22.48 -6.26 7.75
N SER A 366 -23.41 -7.21 7.81
CA SER A 366 -23.76 -7.95 9.04
C SER A 366 -23.31 -9.41 9.03
N CYS A 367 -23.04 -10.00 7.86
CA CYS A 367 -22.65 -11.41 7.75
C CYS A 367 -21.18 -11.68 8.11
N ILE A 368 -20.38 -10.64 8.36
CA ILE A 368 -18.95 -10.74 8.65
C ILE A 368 -18.72 -10.92 10.15
N LYS A 369 -18.02 -11.99 10.53
CA LYS A 369 -17.54 -12.24 11.91
C LYS A 369 -16.02 -12.26 11.91
N ALA A 370 -15.39 -11.25 12.51
CA ALA A 370 -13.94 -11.12 12.53
C ALA A 370 -13.33 -11.60 13.86
N PHE A 371 -12.22 -12.34 13.80
CA PHE A 371 -11.55 -12.92 14.96
C PHE A 371 -10.04 -12.71 14.92
N LYS A 372 -9.45 -12.48 16.10
CA LYS A 372 -8.01 -12.57 16.28
C LYS A 372 -7.60 -14.04 16.35
N LEU A 373 -6.99 -14.54 15.29
CA LEU A 373 -6.57 -15.95 15.21
C LEU A 373 -5.27 -16.06 14.40
N ASP A 374 -4.40 -16.96 14.83
CA ASP A 374 -3.29 -17.41 14.00
C ASP A 374 -3.80 -18.48 13.04
N ALA A 375 -3.89 -18.16 11.74
CA ALA A 375 -4.42 -19.07 10.73
C ALA A 375 -3.67 -20.41 10.68
N LEU A 376 -2.38 -20.44 11.04
CA LEU A 376 -1.59 -21.68 11.11
C LEU A 376 -2.03 -22.63 12.24
N LYS A 377 -2.84 -22.13 13.18
CA LYS A 377 -3.35 -22.86 14.35
C LYS A 377 -4.88 -22.97 14.33
N SER A 378 -5.51 -22.80 13.17
CA SER A 378 -6.96 -22.74 13.02
C SER A 378 -7.65 -24.11 12.89
N VAL A 379 -6.89 -25.19 12.73
CA VAL A 379 -7.41 -26.55 12.53
C VAL A 379 -7.36 -27.33 13.84
N SER A 380 -8.53 -27.63 14.42
CA SER A 380 -8.65 -28.62 15.50
C SER A 380 -8.65 -30.04 14.92
N ARG A 381 -7.91 -30.97 15.54
CA ARG A 381 -7.92 -32.37 15.11
C ARG A 381 -9.09 -33.09 15.79
N ARG A 382 -9.74 -34.02 15.09
CA ARG A 382 -10.96 -34.74 15.56
C ARG A 382 -10.82 -35.45 16.92
N ASN A 383 -9.61 -35.64 17.43
CA ASN A 383 -9.36 -36.30 18.72
C ASN A 383 -9.23 -35.31 19.90
N ASP A 384 -9.34 -34.00 19.69
CA ASP A 384 -9.25 -32.99 20.75
C ASP A 384 -10.59 -32.80 21.52
N ASN A 385 -11.48 -33.81 21.46
CA ASN A 385 -12.92 -33.68 21.72
C ASN A 385 -13.36 -33.71 23.19
N ASP A 386 -12.48 -33.72 24.19
CA ASP A 386 -12.91 -33.81 25.60
C ASP A 386 -12.80 -32.51 26.42
N THR A 387 -12.45 -31.36 25.84
CA THR A 387 -12.32 -30.12 26.64
C THR A 387 -12.82 -28.81 26.01
N PHE A 388 -13.60 -28.85 24.93
CA PHE A 388 -14.23 -27.64 24.37
C PHE A 388 -15.75 -27.74 24.34
N ILE A 389 -16.35 -28.05 25.49
CA ILE A 389 -17.73 -27.64 25.75
C ILE A 389 -17.61 -26.32 26.53
N ASP A 390 -18.18 -25.26 25.95
CA ASP A 390 -18.56 -24.00 26.60
C ASP A 390 -17.65 -22.76 26.50
N ALA A 391 -17.24 -22.37 25.29
CA ALA A 391 -16.69 -21.02 25.04
C ALA A 391 -17.46 -20.19 23.99
N CYS A 392 -18.55 -20.71 23.41
CA CYS A 392 -19.31 -20.01 22.35
C CYS A 392 -20.78 -19.76 22.68
N HIS A 393 -21.21 -20.06 23.90
CA HIS A 393 -22.57 -19.79 24.40
C HIS A 393 -22.51 -19.13 25.78
N ASN A 394 -21.87 -17.97 25.90
CA ASN A 394 -22.24 -17.05 26.97
C ASN A 394 -22.26 -15.61 26.45
N ASN A 395 -23.42 -15.00 26.72
CA ASN A 395 -23.86 -13.71 26.26
C ASN A 395 -22.94 -12.57 26.67
N ALA A 396 -23.06 -11.48 25.92
CA ALA A 396 -22.81 -10.10 26.33
C ALA A 396 -22.71 -9.90 27.85
N THR A 397 -21.54 -9.52 28.34
CA THR A 397 -21.28 -8.47 29.35
C THR A 397 -19.79 -8.46 29.70
N ASN A 398 -19.36 -7.31 30.22
CA ASN A 398 -17.97 -6.90 30.43
C ASN A 398 -17.09 -7.86 31.26
N ASP A 399 -15.79 -7.73 31.00
CA ASP A 399 -14.65 -8.08 31.85
C ASP A 399 -14.20 -9.56 31.99
N VAL A 400 -12.87 -9.66 32.15
CA VAL A 400 -12.11 -10.65 32.96
C VAL A 400 -11.24 -11.70 32.22
N LYS A 401 -9.94 -11.34 32.18
CA LYS A 401 -8.70 -12.08 32.52
C LYS A 401 -8.21 -13.29 31.71
N ASN A 402 -6.96 -13.11 31.29
CA ASN A 402 -5.88 -14.11 31.15
C ASN A 402 -6.04 -15.35 32.05
N GLN A 403 -6.11 -16.53 31.45
CA GLN A 403 -5.50 -17.75 31.98
C GLN A 403 -4.98 -18.62 30.81
N VAL A 404 -3.69 -18.92 30.83
CA VAL A 404 -3.03 -19.92 29.98
C VAL A 404 -2.77 -21.13 30.88
N PRO A 405 -3.23 -22.35 30.54
CA PRO A 405 -2.80 -23.54 31.26
C PRO A 405 -1.35 -23.86 30.89
N SER A 406 -0.51 -23.99 31.92
CA SER A 406 0.80 -24.62 31.83
C SER A 406 0.61 -26.15 31.75
N ASN A 407 1.48 -26.80 30.98
CA ASN A 407 1.64 -28.26 30.80
C ASN A 407 1.00 -28.84 29.53
N LEU A 408 1.73 -28.72 28.42
CA LEU A 408 1.80 -29.79 27.42
C LEU A 408 3.26 -29.89 26.94
N GLN A 409 3.96 -30.95 27.38
CA GLN A 409 5.25 -31.33 26.81
C GLN A 409 5.01 -31.89 25.41
N VAL A 410 5.65 -31.30 24.41
CA VAL A 410 5.68 -31.84 23.04
C VAL A 410 7.08 -32.40 22.81
N GLU A 411 7.16 -33.72 22.68
CA GLU A 411 8.35 -34.41 22.19
C GLU A 411 8.75 -33.85 20.82
N ARG A 412 10.00 -33.38 20.71
CA ARG A 412 10.60 -32.98 19.45
C ARG A 412 11.06 -34.24 18.71
N ILE A 413 10.49 -34.48 17.52
CA ILE A 413 11.10 -35.39 16.54
C ILE A 413 12.31 -34.68 15.93
N SER A 414 13.47 -35.34 16.00
CA SER A 414 14.77 -34.88 15.52
C SER A 414 14.88 -34.88 13.98
N PRO A 415 15.48 -33.85 13.34
CA PRO A 415 15.72 -33.85 11.90
C PRO A 415 16.89 -34.75 11.49
N LEU A 416 16.82 -35.22 10.24
CA LEU A 416 17.77 -36.13 9.58
C LEU A 416 19.24 -35.70 9.68
N VAL A 417 20.07 -36.73 9.86
CA VAL A 417 21.55 -36.74 9.87
C VAL A 417 22.12 -36.30 8.52
N THR A 418 23.06 -35.35 8.53
CA THR A 418 24.00 -35.12 7.44
C THR A 418 25.41 -35.44 7.95
N GLN A 419 26.14 -36.26 7.18
CA GLN A 419 27.41 -36.88 7.51
C GLN A 419 28.52 -35.88 7.88
N SER A 420 29.29 -36.27 8.89
CA SER A 420 30.48 -35.61 9.43
C SER A 420 31.70 -35.73 8.51
N PHE A 421 32.36 -34.61 8.23
CA PHE A 421 33.75 -34.59 7.79
C PHE A 421 34.66 -34.34 9.00
N LYS A 422 35.60 -35.27 9.21
CA LYS A 422 36.68 -35.19 10.18
C LYS A 422 37.66 -34.08 9.78
N THR A 423 38.13 -33.30 10.74
CA THR A 423 39.37 -32.52 10.61
C THR A 423 40.34 -33.01 11.66
N GLU A 424 41.52 -33.40 11.18
CA GLU A 424 42.67 -33.87 11.95
C GLU A 424 43.40 -32.69 12.60
N THR A 425 43.89 -33.01 13.79
CA THR A 425 44.98 -32.44 14.59
C THR A 425 45.98 -31.50 13.91
N LEU A 426 46.26 -30.37 14.56
CA LEU A 426 47.62 -29.84 14.67
C LEU A 426 47.89 -29.42 16.12
N GLU A 427 48.87 -30.10 16.71
CA GLU A 427 49.54 -29.77 17.96
C GLU A 427 50.42 -28.53 17.77
N GLU A 428 50.53 -27.68 18.78
CA GLU A 428 51.76 -26.91 18.99
C GLU A 428 52.02 -26.69 20.49
N ASN A 429 53.18 -27.17 20.92
CA ASN A 429 53.71 -27.22 22.28
C ASN A 429 54.50 -25.95 22.63
N GLY A 430 54.45 -25.57 23.92
CA GLY A 430 55.54 -24.93 24.70
C GLY A 430 55.81 -23.45 24.39
N ARG A 431 55.94 -22.55 25.36
CA ARG A 431 56.44 -22.63 26.74
C ARG A 431 55.84 -21.51 27.58
#